data_AF-A0A7L2XNR8-F1
#
_entry.id   AF-A0A7L2XNR8-F1
#
_cell.length_a   1.000
_cell.length_b   1.000
_cell.length_c   1.000
_cell.angle_alpha   90.00
_cell.angle_beta   90.00
_cell.angle_gamma   90.00
#
_symmetry.space_group_name_H-M   'P 1'
#
loop_
_entity.id
_entity.type
_entity.pdbx_description
1 polymer ?
#
loop_
_entity_poly.entity_id
_entity_poly.type
_entity_poly.pdbx_seq_one_letter_code
_entity_poly.pdbx_strand_id
1 'polypeptide(L)'
;YRFLGEPVVQACVENGASCIDISGEPQFLEGMYLKYNEKAAEKGVYIVGSCGFDSIPADMGVLYTRDKLKGTLTAVESFLSVKSGPEGVCVHDGTWKSAVYGLADEDNLKKLRKKIGYAPVPVVGAKLKKRGFLFYNQEFKEYCIPFMGSDGSVVRRTQRYLHTELQETPVQYGAYVNIGGLGSVIKLMFAGILFLLLVKFNFGRKLLTKYPEFFSAGRFTKEGPTQKQMDGTSFTMTFFGEGYSVGQDPQNGKPNVKICTEVKGPEPGYIATPIAMVQAAVSLLEDAASLPKKGGVYSPGAAFSKTKLIDRLNKRGVEFSVISKPEV
;
A
#
# COMPACT_ATOMS: atom_id res chain seq x y z
N TYR A 1 11.98 -1.98 -9.32
CA TYR A 1 12.98 -1.54 -8.32
C TYR A 1 13.92 -2.64 -7.90
N ARG A 2 13.42 -3.84 -7.60
CA ARG A 2 14.18 -5.04 -7.19
C ARG A 2 15.54 -5.28 -7.87
N PHE A 3 15.65 -5.02 -9.18
CA PHE A 3 16.87 -5.32 -9.94
C PHE A 3 17.89 -4.17 -9.98
N LEU A 4 17.43 -2.91 -9.92
CA LEU A 4 18.24 -1.73 -10.27
C LEU A 4 18.11 -0.57 -9.27
N GLY A 5 17.26 -0.70 -8.24
CA GLY A 5 16.96 0.38 -7.30
C GLY A 5 18.01 0.54 -6.20
N GLU A 6 18.68 -0.55 -5.81
CA GLU A 6 19.65 -0.52 -4.71
C GLU A 6 20.83 0.43 -4.96
N PRO A 7 21.47 0.45 -6.15
CA PRO A 7 22.55 1.40 -6.42
C PRO A 7 22.17 2.86 -6.21
N VAL A 8 20.90 3.23 -6.47
CA VAL A 8 20.40 4.60 -6.24
C VAL A 8 20.31 4.91 -4.75
N VAL A 9 19.71 4.00 -3.97
CA VAL A 9 19.62 4.14 -2.50
C VAL A 9 21.00 4.19 -1.88
N GLN A 10 21.91 3.30 -2.31
CA GLN A 10 23.29 3.29 -1.86
C GLN A 10 23.98 4.63 -2.11
N ALA A 11 23.93 5.14 -3.34
CA ALA A 11 24.55 6.40 -3.70
C ALA A 11 23.98 7.56 -2.88
N CYS A 12 22.66 7.61 -2.67
CA CYS A 12 22.02 8.60 -1.82
C CYS A 12 22.55 8.56 -0.37
N VAL A 13 22.56 7.39 0.26
CA VAL A 13 23.02 7.22 1.65
C VAL A 13 24.50 7.56 1.81
N GLU A 14 25.35 7.09 0.89
CA GLU A 14 26.80 7.34 0.93
C GLU A 14 27.15 8.83 0.79
N ASN A 15 26.38 9.55 -0.03
CA ASN A 15 26.60 10.97 -0.33
C ASN A 15 25.75 11.94 0.50
N GLY A 16 25.00 11.46 1.51
CA GLY A 16 24.24 12.33 2.40
C GLY A 16 22.99 12.95 1.76
N ALA A 17 22.37 12.25 0.80
CA ALA A 17 21.10 12.64 0.19
C ALA A 17 19.96 11.73 0.66
N SER A 18 18.81 12.33 1.00
CA SER A 18 17.58 11.59 1.21
C SER A 18 17.00 11.09 -0.12
N CYS A 19 16.23 9.99 -0.09
CA CYS A 19 15.66 9.35 -1.27
C CYS A 19 14.20 8.95 -1.01
N ILE A 20 13.36 9.13 -2.03
CA ILE A 20 12.01 8.57 -2.05
C ILE A 20 11.83 7.70 -3.30
N ASP A 21 11.04 6.65 -3.20
CA ASP A 21 10.68 5.79 -4.32
C ASP A 21 9.17 5.52 -4.35
N ILE A 22 8.69 4.94 -5.46
CA ILE A 22 7.30 4.49 -5.62
C ILE A 22 7.21 2.96 -5.70
N SER A 23 8.12 2.24 -5.02
CA SER A 23 8.17 0.79 -5.11
C SER A 23 7.04 0.14 -4.32
N GLY A 24 6.25 -0.71 -4.98
CA GLY A 24 5.33 -1.67 -4.35
C GLY A 24 5.92 -3.06 -4.15
N GLU A 25 7.26 -3.20 -4.06
CA GLU A 25 7.93 -4.51 -3.94
C GLU A 25 8.46 -4.74 -2.52
N PRO A 26 7.78 -5.53 -1.65
CA PRO A 26 8.18 -5.70 -0.25
C PRO A 26 9.62 -6.17 -0.03
N GLN A 27 10.13 -7.03 -0.92
CA GLN A 27 11.51 -7.52 -0.85
C GLN A 27 12.53 -6.41 -1.06
N PHE A 28 12.28 -5.47 -1.99
CA PHE A 28 13.13 -4.32 -2.19
C PHE A 28 13.06 -3.40 -0.96
N LEU A 29 11.85 -3.03 -0.55
CA LEU A 29 11.60 -2.11 0.56
C LEU A 29 12.23 -2.59 1.88
N GLU A 30 12.05 -3.86 2.23
CA GLU A 30 12.61 -4.45 3.45
C GLU A 30 14.10 -4.74 3.31
N GLY A 31 14.59 -4.98 2.08
CA GLY A 31 16.00 -5.13 1.78
C GLY A 31 16.77 -3.83 2.01
N MET A 32 16.21 -2.69 1.58
CA MET A 32 16.80 -1.37 1.83
C MET A 32 16.84 -1.07 3.33
N TYR A 33 15.79 -1.43 4.08
CA TYR A 33 15.80 -1.31 5.53
C TYR A 33 16.95 -2.11 6.16
N LEU A 34 17.05 -3.41 5.82
CA LEU A 34 18.09 -4.27 6.38
C LEU A 34 19.52 -3.78 6.08
N LYS A 35 19.74 -3.20 4.90
CA LYS A 35 21.08 -2.80 4.44
C LYS A 35 21.49 -1.39 4.86
N TYR A 36 20.54 -0.46 4.92
CA TYR A 36 20.85 0.97 4.98
C TYR A 36 20.24 1.72 6.16
N ASN A 37 19.37 1.10 6.99
CA ASN A 37 18.70 1.82 8.09
C ASN A 37 19.69 2.48 9.06
N GLU A 38 20.71 1.76 9.50
CA GLU A 38 21.73 2.30 10.43
C GLU A 38 22.57 3.40 9.78
N LYS A 39 23.11 3.15 8.57
CA LYS A 39 23.91 4.16 7.84
C LYS A 39 23.13 5.43 7.52
N ALA A 40 21.85 5.29 7.15
CA ALA A 40 20.97 6.43 6.89
C ALA A 40 20.71 7.23 8.19
N ALA A 41 20.55 6.54 9.32
CA ALA A 41 20.42 7.19 10.63
C ALA A 41 21.68 7.95 11.05
N GLU A 42 22.87 7.35 10.88
CA GLU A 42 24.16 7.98 11.15
C GLU A 42 24.40 9.24 10.31
N LYS A 43 23.99 9.20 9.03
CA LYS A 43 24.10 10.32 8.10
C LYS A 43 22.99 11.37 8.25
N GLY A 44 21.95 11.08 9.02
CA GLY A 44 20.78 11.95 9.16
C GLY A 44 19.94 12.07 7.88
N VAL A 45 19.99 11.08 6.99
CA VAL A 45 19.21 11.07 5.74
C VAL A 45 18.01 10.14 5.84
N TYR A 46 16.98 10.41 5.04
CA TYR A 46 15.73 9.66 5.04
C TYR A 46 15.58 8.89 3.73
N ILE A 47 15.33 7.59 3.83
CA ILE A 47 14.96 6.74 2.71
C ILE A 47 13.50 6.33 2.91
N VAL A 48 12.60 6.88 2.11
CA VAL A 48 11.15 6.63 2.26
C VAL A 48 10.61 5.89 1.04
N GLY A 49 10.37 4.60 1.22
CA GLY A 49 9.86 3.74 0.15
C GLY A 49 8.34 3.82 0.00
N SER A 50 7.82 3.40 -1.16
CA SER A 50 6.38 3.31 -1.44
C SER A 50 5.61 4.65 -1.38
N CYS A 51 6.25 5.74 -1.77
CA CYS A 51 5.66 7.08 -1.87
C CYS A 51 4.78 7.28 -3.11
N GLY A 52 4.07 6.25 -3.56
CA GLY A 52 3.14 6.28 -4.69
C GLY A 52 1.76 5.74 -4.32
N PHE A 53 0.90 5.51 -5.31
CA PHE A 53 -0.41 4.90 -5.09
C PHE A 53 -0.31 3.51 -4.44
N ASP A 54 0.75 2.78 -4.74
CA ASP A 54 0.98 1.43 -4.22
C ASP A 54 0.91 1.33 -2.70
N SER A 55 1.12 2.41 -1.92
CA SER A 55 0.89 2.37 -0.47
C SER A 55 0.54 3.69 0.22
N ILE A 56 0.74 4.90 -0.35
CA ILE A 56 0.34 6.14 0.34
C ILE A 56 -1.15 6.17 0.71
N PRO A 57 -2.10 5.88 -0.21
CA PRO A 57 -3.52 5.86 0.11
C PRO A 57 -3.86 4.88 1.24
N ALA A 58 -3.30 3.67 1.20
CA ALA A 58 -3.51 2.65 2.23
C ALA A 58 -2.92 3.05 3.59
N ASP A 59 -1.66 3.46 3.59
CA ASP A 59 -0.87 3.72 4.80
C ASP A 59 -1.32 5.00 5.49
N MET A 60 -1.41 6.10 4.75
CA MET A 60 -1.95 7.35 5.29
C MET A 60 -3.46 7.24 5.57
N GLY A 61 -4.18 6.38 4.83
CA GLY A 61 -5.60 6.13 5.04
C GLY A 61 -5.88 5.52 6.41
N VAL A 62 -5.11 4.52 6.82
CA VAL A 62 -5.21 3.93 8.18
C VAL A 62 -4.93 4.96 9.26
N LEU A 63 -3.93 5.83 9.07
CA LEU A 63 -3.62 6.91 10.01
C LEU A 63 -4.75 7.94 10.07
N TYR A 64 -5.28 8.33 8.92
CA TYR A 64 -6.42 9.22 8.84
C TYR A 64 -7.66 8.65 9.56
N THR A 65 -7.98 7.37 9.33
CA THR A 65 -9.07 6.68 10.02
C THR A 65 -8.88 6.71 11.55
N ARG A 66 -7.65 6.46 12.02
CA ARG A 66 -7.30 6.51 13.44
C ARG A 66 -7.52 7.89 14.01
N ASP A 67 -7.01 8.92 13.34
CA ASP A 67 -7.04 10.30 13.83
C ASP A 67 -8.47 10.89 13.82
N LYS A 68 -9.37 10.36 12.99
CA LYS A 68 -10.78 10.78 12.95
C LYS A 68 -11.68 10.00 13.91
N LEU A 69 -11.27 8.82 14.38
CA LEU A 69 -12.06 8.05 15.33
C LEU A 69 -11.94 8.64 16.74
N LYS A 70 -13.07 8.95 17.37
CA LYS A 70 -13.13 9.36 18.78
C LYS A 70 -12.98 8.14 19.68
N GLY A 71 -11.77 7.89 20.17
CA GLY A 71 -11.44 6.72 21.00
C GLY A 71 -10.17 6.04 20.50
N THR A 72 -10.08 4.73 20.70
CA THR A 72 -8.93 3.93 20.28
C THR A 72 -9.31 3.04 19.11
N LEU A 73 -8.77 3.34 17.93
CA LEU A 73 -8.91 2.46 16.75
C LEU A 73 -8.02 1.23 16.93
N THR A 74 -8.54 0.04 16.67
CA THR A 74 -7.80 -1.23 16.89
C THR A 74 -7.76 -2.13 15.66
N ALA A 75 -8.71 -1.97 14.74
CA ALA A 75 -8.78 -2.75 13.52
C ALA A 75 -9.32 -1.92 12.35
N VAL A 76 -8.76 -2.13 11.17
CA VAL A 76 -9.19 -1.52 9.90
C VAL A 76 -9.20 -2.57 8.80
N GLU A 77 -10.30 -2.65 8.06
CA GLU A 77 -10.35 -3.30 6.75
C GLU A 77 -10.45 -2.23 5.66
N SER A 78 -9.59 -2.28 4.65
CA SER A 78 -9.67 -1.40 3.47
C SER A 78 -10.10 -2.16 2.22
N PHE A 79 -10.90 -1.51 1.38
CA PHE A 79 -11.42 -2.06 0.13
C PHE A 79 -11.11 -1.09 -1.01
N LEU A 80 -10.31 -1.54 -1.97
CA LEU A 80 -9.99 -0.79 -3.18
C LEU A 80 -11.00 -1.07 -4.29
N SER A 81 -11.62 -0.02 -4.81
CA SER A 81 -12.40 -0.01 -6.05
C SER A 81 -11.69 0.83 -7.10
N VAL A 82 -11.65 0.33 -8.34
CA VAL A 82 -11.16 1.10 -9.50
C VAL A 82 -12.30 1.22 -10.50
N LYS A 83 -12.69 2.46 -10.80
CA LYS A 83 -13.70 2.77 -11.80
C LYS A 83 -13.00 3.18 -13.08
N SER A 84 -13.31 2.50 -14.18
CA SER A 84 -12.78 2.79 -15.50
C SER A 84 -13.83 3.39 -16.42
N GLY A 85 -13.40 4.21 -17.37
CA GLY A 85 -14.24 4.76 -18.43
C GLY A 85 -14.52 3.75 -19.55
N PRO A 86 -15.24 4.18 -20.62
CA PRO A 86 -15.57 3.32 -21.76
C PRO A 86 -14.36 2.70 -22.48
N GLU A 87 -13.22 3.38 -22.44
CA GLU A 87 -11.95 2.93 -23.03
C GLU A 87 -11.24 1.84 -22.19
N GLY A 88 -11.83 1.45 -21.05
CA GLY A 88 -11.29 0.47 -20.13
C GLY A 88 -10.09 0.97 -19.32
N VAL A 89 -9.34 0.02 -18.78
CA VAL A 89 -8.14 0.27 -17.97
C VAL A 89 -6.93 -0.39 -18.60
N CYS A 90 -5.80 0.32 -18.56
CA CYS A 90 -4.52 -0.19 -19.06
C CYS A 90 -3.41 0.21 -18.08
N VAL A 91 -2.43 -0.66 -17.93
CA VAL A 91 -1.27 -0.46 -17.04
C VAL A 91 0.00 -0.82 -17.82
N HIS A 92 1.10 -0.13 -17.55
CA HIS A 92 2.38 -0.42 -18.18
C HIS A 92 2.95 -1.77 -17.71
N ASP A 93 3.69 -2.44 -18.59
CA ASP A 93 4.26 -3.78 -18.37
C ASP A 93 5.25 -3.86 -17.19
N GLY A 94 5.72 -2.71 -16.72
CA GLY A 94 6.54 -2.58 -15.52
C GLY A 94 5.85 -3.16 -14.29
N THR A 95 4.56 -2.88 -14.12
CA THR A 95 3.74 -3.44 -13.02
C THR A 95 3.56 -4.95 -13.19
N TRP A 96 3.37 -5.42 -14.42
CA TRP A 96 3.28 -6.84 -14.73
C TRP A 96 4.57 -7.60 -14.39
N LYS A 97 5.72 -7.06 -14.79
CA LYS A 97 7.04 -7.61 -14.44
C LYS A 97 7.22 -7.67 -12.93
N SER A 98 6.86 -6.61 -12.21
CA SER A 98 6.90 -6.57 -10.75
C SER A 98 6.04 -7.67 -10.12
N ALA A 99 4.83 -7.94 -10.64
CA ALA A 99 3.99 -9.03 -10.15
C ALA A 99 4.63 -10.41 -10.42
N VAL A 100 5.15 -10.64 -11.63
CA VAL A 100 5.82 -11.89 -12.02
C VAL A 100 7.02 -12.19 -11.10
N TYR A 101 7.92 -11.23 -10.96
CA TYR A 101 9.13 -11.42 -10.15
C TYR A 101 8.88 -11.30 -8.65
N GLY A 102 7.85 -10.56 -8.24
CA GLY A 102 7.38 -10.48 -6.86
C GLY A 102 6.94 -11.83 -6.33
N LEU A 103 6.06 -12.50 -7.08
CA LEU A 103 5.56 -13.83 -6.71
C LEU A 103 6.62 -14.92 -6.84
N ALA A 104 7.54 -14.80 -7.81
CA ALA A 104 8.65 -15.74 -7.95
C ALA A 104 9.66 -15.69 -6.78
N ASP A 105 9.67 -14.61 -6.00
CA ASP A 105 10.68 -14.35 -4.96
C ASP A 105 10.15 -14.42 -3.52
N GLU A 106 8.96 -15.01 -3.32
CA GLU A 106 8.30 -15.10 -2.02
C GLU A 106 9.19 -15.75 -0.93
N ASP A 107 9.96 -16.78 -1.28
CA ASP A 107 10.85 -17.47 -0.34
C ASP A 107 12.02 -16.59 0.12
N ASN A 108 12.55 -15.74 -0.75
CA ASN A 108 13.60 -14.80 -0.38
C ASN A 108 13.05 -13.69 0.50
N LEU A 109 11.81 -13.23 0.27
CA LEU A 109 11.13 -12.31 1.19
C LEU A 109 10.94 -12.93 2.59
N LYS A 110 10.57 -14.21 2.69
CA LYS A 110 10.48 -14.93 3.98
C LYS A 110 11.84 -14.99 4.68
N LYS A 111 12.91 -15.34 3.96
CA LYS A 111 14.29 -15.36 4.49
C LYS A 111 14.74 -13.98 4.95
N LEU A 112 14.44 -12.95 4.17
CA LEU A 112 14.75 -11.55 4.48
C LEU A 112 14.08 -11.12 5.80
N ARG A 113 12.78 -11.38 5.94
CA ARG A 113 12.02 -11.09 7.18
C ARG A 113 12.58 -11.81 8.39
N LYS A 114 12.99 -13.08 8.24
CA LYS A 114 13.65 -13.84 9.31
C LYS A 114 15.00 -13.22 9.68
N LYS A 115 15.78 -12.75 8.71
CA LYS A 115 17.07 -12.09 8.93
C LYS A 115 16.92 -10.73 9.62
N ILE A 116 15.88 -9.96 9.28
CA ILE A 116 15.58 -8.69 9.96
C ILE A 116 15.16 -8.95 11.42
N GLY A 117 14.46 -10.05 11.69
CA GLY A 117 14.16 -10.47 13.06
C GLY A 117 13.15 -9.57 13.78
N TYR A 118 12.24 -8.92 13.05
CA TYR A 118 11.23 -8.06 13.66
C TYR A 118 10.41 -8.80 14.73
N ALA A 119 10.28 -8.21 15.92
CA ALA A 119 9.30 -8.66 16.91
C ALA A 119 7.87 -8.62 16.30
N PRO A 120 6.93 -9.49 16.67
CA PRO A 120 5.54 -9.33 16.23
C PRO A 120 4.98 -7.95 16.64
N VAL A 121 4.18 -7.30 15.77
CA VAL A 121 3.37 -6.14 16.20
C VAL A 121 2.29 -6.69 17.13
N PRO A 122 2.11 -6.15 18.36
CA PRO A 122 1.14 -6.70 19.28
C PRO A 122 -0.27 -6.53 18.76
N VAL A 123 -1.13 -7.48 19.12
CA VAL A 123 -2.56 -7.43 18.80
C VAL A 123 -3.26 -6.73 19.96
N VAL A 124 -3.87 -5.59 19.68
CA VAL A 124 -4.69 -4.83 20.64
C VAL A 124 -6.16 -4.93 20.21
N GLY A 125 -7.06 -5.12 21.16
CA GLY A 125 -8.48 -5.27 20.88
C GLY A 125 -8.88 -6.68 20.43
N ALA A 126 -10.14 -6.79 20.00
CA ALA A 126 -10.63 -8.00 19.34
C ALA A 126 -9.82 -8.30 18.08
N LYS A 127 -9.45 -9.57 17.90
CA LYS A 127 -8.69 -10.01 16.72
C LYS A 127 -9.49 -9.76 15.44
N LEU A 128 -8.86 -9.10 14.47
CA LEU A 128 -9.45 -8.87 13.16
C LEU A 128 -9.75 -10.22 12.48
N LYS A 129 -11.01 -10.42 12.09
CA LYS A 129 -11.44 -11.66 11.42
C LYS A 129 -10.83 -11.70 10.03
N LYS A 130 -10.02 -12.73 9.76
CA LYS A 130 -9.51 -12.96 8.41
C LYS A 130 -10.66 -13.35 7.49
N ARG A 131 -10.86 -12.60 6.41
CA ARG A 131 -11.77 -13.00 5.34
C ARG A 131 -11.16 -14.14 4.53
N GLY A 132 -12.01 -14.94 3.87
CA GLY A 132 -11.56 -15.96 2.93
C GLY A 132 -10.87 -15.37 1.70
N PHE A 133 -10.29 -16.23 0.85
CA PHE A 133 -9.63 -15.78 -0.39
C PHE A 133 -10.61 -15.12 -1.38
N LEU A 134 -11.87 -15.55 -1.38
CA LEU A 134 -12.95 -14.96 -2.14
C LEU A 134 -14.16 -14.86 -1.21
N PHE A 135 -14.79 -13.68 -1.16
CA PHE A 135 -16.00 -13.47 -0.38
C PHE A 135 -16.84 -12.38 -1.01
N TYR A 136 -18.15 -12.42 -0.79
CA TYR A 136 -19.05 -11.35 -1.22
C TYR A 136 -19.18 -10.30 -0.12
N ASN A 137 -19.00 -9.03 -0.48
CA ASN A 137 -19.17 -7.92 0.43
C ASN A 137 -20.52 -7.23 0.18
N GLN A 138 -21.39 -7.24 1.19
CA GLN A 138 -22.74 -6.67 1.10
C GLN A 138 -22.74 -5.14 0.98
N GLU A 139 -21.72 -4.45 1.49
CA GLU A 139 -21.62 -2.99 1.41
C GLU A 139 -21.40 -2.53 -0.03
N PHE A 140 -20.55 -3.23 -0.80
CA PHE A 140 -20.27 -2.92 -2.19
C PHE A 140 -21.15 -3.66 -3.19
N LYS A 141 -21.83 -4.73 -2.75
CA LYS A 141 -22.53 -5.70 -3.63
C LYS A 141 -21.60 -6.31 -4.69
N GLU A 142 -20.35 -6.55 -4.30
CA GLU A 142 -19.32 -7.11 -5.16
C GLU A 142 -18.58 -8.25 -4.45
N TYR A 143 -17.92 -9.08 -5.25
CA TYR A 143 -16.92 -10.01 -4.75
C TYR A 143 -15.61 -9.29 -4.46
N CYS A 144 -14.96 -9.70 -3.38
CA CYS A 144 -13.68 -9.18 -2.94
C CYS A 144 -12.66 -10.31 -2.80
N ILE A 145 -11.40 -9.96 -3.03
CA ILE A 145 -10.24 -10.83 -2.75
C ILE A 145 -9.21 -10.07 -1.91
N PRO A 146 -8.33 -10.75 -1.15
CA PRO A 146 -7.20 -10.11 -0.52
C PRO A 146 -6.35 -9.33 -1.53
N PHE A 147 -5.98 -8.10 -1.18
CA PHE A 147 -5.05 -7.32 -1.99
C PHE A 147 -3.64 -7.90 -1.85
N MET A 148 -3.07 -8.36 -2.97
CA MET A 148 -1.76 -9.04 -3.02
C MET A 148 -0.58 -8.09 -3.23
N GLY A 149 -0.78 -6.77 -3.09
CA GLY A 149 0.26 -5.75 -3.21
C GLY A 149 1.02 -5.46 -1.91
N SER A 150 1.69 -4.32 -1.86
CA SER A 150 2.57 -3.95 -0.74
C SER A 150 1.86 -3.40 0.49
N ASP A 151 0.61 -2.94 0.39
CA ASP A 151 -0.14 -2.29 1.48
C ASP A 151 0.00 -2.99 2.83
N GLY A 152 -0.34 -4.28 2.89
CA GLY A 152 -0.28 -5.04 4.14
C GLY A 152 1.13 -5.15 4.75
N SER A 153 2.18 -5.02 3.94
CA SER A 153 3.57 -5.00 4.39
C SER A 153 3.99 -3.60 4.84
N VAL A 154 3.61 -2.56 4.09
CA VAL A 154 3.95 -1.16 4.37
C VAL A 154 3.20 -0.65 5.60
N VAL A 155 1.88 -0.86 5.69
CA VAL A 155 1.07 -0.51 6.87
C VAL A 155 1.62 -1.20 8.11
N ARG A 156 1.99 -2.49 8.02
CA ARG A 156 2.57 -3.22 9.15
C ARG A 156 3.90 -2.60 9.62
N ARG A 157 4.73 -2.10 8.70
CA ARG A 157 5.97 -1.38 9.05
C ARG A 157 5.66 -0.04 9.72
N THR A 158 4.67 0.70 9.24
CA THR A 158 4.18 1.91 9.90
C THR A 158 3.71 1.62 11.31
N GLN A 159 2.78 0.67 11.49
CA GLN A 159 2.24 0.31 12.81
C GLN A 159 3.33 -0.18 13.78
N ARG A 160 4.37 -0.85 13.28
CA ARG A 160 5.55 -1.20 14.07
C ARG A 160 6.26 0.05 14.58
N TYR A 161 6.60 0.98 13.69
CA TYR A 161 7.29 2.22 14.06
C TYR A 161 6.49 3.04 15.07
N LEU A 162 5.18 3.21 14.83
CA LEU A 162 4.30 3.92 15.75
C LEU A 162 4.27 3.26 17.14
N HIS A 163 4.23 1.93 17.19
CA HIS A 163 4.23 1.20 18.45
C HIS A 163 5.58 1.28 19.19
N THR A 164 6.71 1.06 18.50
CA THR A 164 8.02 0.96 19.16
C THR A 164 8.65 2.31 19.45
N GLU A 165 8.51 3.27 18.53
CA GLU A 165 9.17 4.58 18.63
C GLU A 165 8.26 5.67 19.21
N LEU A 166 6.94 5.58 18.98
CA LEU A 166 5.98 6.59 19.43
C LEU A 166 5.06 6.11 20.55
N GLN A 167 5.15 4.85 20.97
CA GLN A 167 4.30 4.24 22.01
C GLN A 167 2.81 4.35 21.71
N GLU A 168 2.44 4.41 20.43
CA GLU A 168 1.05 4.48 19.99
C GLU A 168 0.43 3.07 19.89
N THR A 169 -0.88 2.99 20.04
CA THR A 169 -1.62 1.73 19.90
C THR A 169 -1.60 1.27 18.44
N PRO A 170 -1.07 0.07 18.12
CA PRO A 170 -1.05 -0.41 16.75
C PRO A 170 -2.44 -0.86 16.29
N VAL A 171 -2.71 -0.61 15.01
CA VAL A 171 -3.96 -0.98 14.34
C VAL A 171 -3.76 -2.27 13.54
N GLN A 172 -4.65 -3.25 13.75
CA GLN A 172 -4.72 -4.44 12.91
C GLN A 172 -5.26 -4.06 11.53
N TYR A 173 -4.65 -4.56 10.46
CA TYR A 173 -5.00 -4.15 9.10
C TYR A 173 -5.27 -5.33 8.16
N GLY A 174 -6.38 -5.26 7.43
CA GLY A 174 -6.74 -6.16 6.33
C GLY A 174 -6.99 -5.38 5.04
N ALA A 175 -6.30 -5.75 3.96
CA ALA A 175 -6.42 -5.08 2.66
C ALA A 175 -7.13 -5.99 1.65
N TYR A 176 -8.13 -5.45 0.95
CA TYR A 176 -8.94 -6.14 -0.03
C TYR A 176 -9.14 -5.29 -1.28
N VAL A 177 -9.44 -5.95 -2.40
CA VAL A 177 -9.83 -5.31 -3.65
C VAL A 177 -11.19 -5.83 -4.09
N ASN A 178 -12.03 -4.91 -4.54
CA ASN A 178 -13.33 -5.19 -5.10
C ASN A 178 -13.14 -5.57 -6.58
N ILE A 179 -13.63 -6.75 -6.96
CA ILE A 179 -13.42 -7.31 -8.30
C ILE A 179 -14.72 -7.37 -9.13
N GLY A 180 -15.84 -6.87 -8.61
CA GLY A 180 -17.14 -6.91 -9.29
C GLY A 180 -17.91 -8.21 -9.10
N GLY A 181 -18.76 -8.54 -10.07
CA GLY A 181 -19.66 -9.70 -10.02
C GLY A 181 -19.01 -11.06 -10.34
N LEU A 182 -19.82 -12.12 -10.32
CA LEU A 182 -19.40 -13.50 -10.60
C LEU A 182 -18.63 -13.67 -11.92
N GLY A 183 -19.00 -12.93 -12.97
CA GLY A 183 -18.30 -12.97 -14.26
C GLY A 183 -16.83 -12.54 -14.16
N SER A 184 -16.55 -11.51 -13.35
CA SER A 184 -15.18 -11.05 -13.10
C SER A 184 -14.39 -12.06 -12.28
N VAL A 185 -15.02 -12.71 -11.29
CA VAL A 185 -14.42 -13.79 -10.51
C VAL A 185 -13.93 -14.92 -11.42
N ILE A 186 -14.80 -15.40 -12.31
CA ILE A 186 -14.47 -16.51 -13.21
C ILE A 186 -13.29 -16.13 -14.11
N LYS A 187 -13.31 -14.94 -14.72
CA LYS A 187 -12.20 -14.44 -15.56
C LYS A 187 -10.88 -14.37 -14.78
N LEU A 188 -10.92 -13.83 -13.56
CA LEU A 188 -9.74 -13.68 -12.72
C LEU A 188 -9.20 -15.03 -12.23
N MET A 189 -10.07 -16.00 -11.94
CA MET A 189 -9.64 -17.36 -11.59
C MET A 189 -8.87 -18.03 -12.72
N PHE A 190 -9.41 -18.03 -13.94
CA PHE A 190 -8.73 -18.64 -15.09
C PHE A 190 -7.39 -17.95 -15.40
N ALA A 191 -7.38 -16.62 -15.44
CA ALA A 191 -6.16 -15.84 -15.66
C ALA A 191 -5.13 -16.08 -14.54
N GLY A 192 -5.57 -16.10 -13.28
CA GLY A 192 -4.73 -16.32 -12.11
C GLY A 192 -4.10 -17.71 -12.06
N ILE A 193 -4.85 -18.77 -12.38
CA ILE A 193 -4.32 -20.14 -12.43
C ILE A 193 -3.24 -20.25 -13.51
N LEU A 194 -3.50 -19.75 -14.73
CA LEU A 194 -2.52 -19.76 -15.81
C LEU A 194 -1.25 -18.99 -15.41
N PHE A 195 -1.44 -17.81 -14.81
CA PHE A 195 -0.34 -16.99 -14.33
C PHE A 195 0.51 -17.72 -13.27
N LEU A 196 -0.12 -18.30 -12.24
CA LEU A 196 0.57 -19.02 -11.16
C LEU A 196 1.34 -20.25 -11.67
N LEU A 197 0.81 -20.96 -12.67
CA LEU A 197 1.51 -22.08 -13.30
C LEU A 197 2.77 -21.61 -14.04
N LEU A 198 2.67 -20.52 -14.80
CA LEU A 198 3.77 -20.00 -15.61
C LEU A 198 4.85 -19.31 -14.77
N VAL A 199 4.49 -18.60 -13.70
CA VAL A 199 5.45 -17.89 -12.84
C VAL A 199 6.45 -18.83 -12.16
N LYS A 200 6.10 -20.09 -11.89
CA LYS A 200 6.98 -21.03 -11.20
C LYS A 200 8.24 -21.39 -11.99
N PHE A 201 8.18 -21.38 -13.32
CA PHE A 201 9.29 -21.83 -14.17
C PHE A 201 9.96 -20.67 -14.90
N ASN A 202 11.29 -20.77 -15.10
CA ASN A 202 12.07 -19.76 -15.82
C ASN A 202 11.51 -19.46 -17.22
N PHE A 203 11.13 -20.50 -17.97
CA PHE A 203 10.55 -20.35 -19.30
C PHE A 203 9.20 -19.63 -19.26
N GLY A 204 8.32 -19.99 -18.32
CA GLY A 204 7.01 -19.34 -18.16
C GLY A 204 7.14 -17.86 -17.77
N ARG A 205 8.09 -17.50 -16.88
CA ARG A 205 8.40 -16.10 -16.59
C ARG A 205 8.87 -15.32 -17.81
N LYS A 206 9.76 -15.90 -18.63
CA LYS A 206 10.19 -15.28 -19.90
C LYS A 206 9.00 -15.06 -20.84
N LEU A 207 8.07 -16.02 -20.90
CA LEU A 207 6.88 -15.92 -21.74
C LEU A 207 5.92 -14.81 -21.26
N LEU A 208 5.61 -14.79 -19.95
CA LEU A 208 4.77 -13.77 -19.33
C LEU A 208 5.32 -12.36 -19.53
N THR A 209 6.64 -12.18 -19.40
CA THR A 209 7.30 -10.87 -19.54
C THR A 209 7.50 -10.45 -21.00
N LYS A 210 7.64 -11.39 -21.93
CA LYS A 210 7.81 -11.09 -23.37
C LYS A 210 6.51 -10.71 -24.05
N TYR A 211 5.39 -11.33 -23.64
CA TYR A 211 4.06 -11.14 -24.24
C TYR A 211 3.00 -10.70 -23.21
N PRO A 212 3.20 -9.58 -22.50
CA PRO A 212 2.30 -9.16 -21.42
C PRO A 212 0.86 -8.94 -21.91
N GLU A 213 0.69 -8.37 -23.10
CA GLU A 213 -0.63 -8.11 -23.70
C GLU A 213 -1.43 -9.39 -23.91
N PHE A 214 -0.80 -10.45 -24.41
CA PHE A 214 -1.45 -11.73 -24.63
C PHE A 214 -1.88 -12.37 -23.31
N PHE A 215 -0.98 -12.44 -22.31
CA PHE A 215 -1.27 -13.08 -21.02
C PHE A 215 -2.15 -12.25 -20.08
N SER A 216 -2.36 -10.97 -20.40
CA SER A 216 -3.23 -10.08 -19.63
C SER A 216 -4.50 -9.65 -20.36
N ALA A 217 -4.75 -10.19 -21.56
CA ALA A 217 -5.85 -9.77 -22.43
C ALA A 217 -5.89 -8.24 -22.66
N GLY A 218 -4.72 -7.65 -22.95
CA GLY A 218 -4.55 -6.22 -23.24
C GLY A 218 -4.53 -5.30 -22.02
N ARG A 219 -4.64 -5.83 -20.80
CA ARG A 219 -4.63 -5.02 -19.57
C ARG A 219 -3.25 -4.44 -19.25
N PHE A 220 -2.18 -5.17 -19.59
CA PHE A 220 -0.81 -4.72 -19.44
C PHE A 220 -0.11 -4.61 -20.80
N THR A 221 0.36 -3.41 -21.13
CA THR A 221 0.98 -3.08 -22.43
C THR A 221 2.36 -2.45 -22.22
N LYS A 222 3.20 -2.40 -23.26
CA LYS A 222 4.51 -1.74 -23.18
C LYS A 222 4.40 -0.22 -23.29
N GLU A 223 3.33 0.27 -23.88
CA GLU A 223 3.04 1.68 -24.10
C GLU A 223 2.40 2.31 -22.86
N GLY A 224 1.72 1.51 -22.03
CA GLY A 224 0.90 2.00 -20.93
C GLY A 224 -0.46 2.53 -21.40
N PRO A 225 -1.20 3.22 -20.51
CA PRO A 225 -2.53 3.74 -20.84
C PRO A 225 -2.49 4.96 -21.75
N THR A 226 -3.55 5.11 -22.54
CA THR A 226 -3.81 6.35 -23.28
C THR A 226 -4.34 7.45 -22.37
N GLN A 227 -4.26 8.71 -22.82
CA GLN A 227 -4.83 9.84 -22.07
C GLN A 227 -6.32 9.66 -21.75
N LYS A 228 -7.13 9.17 -22.70
CA LYS A 228 -8.55 8.91 -22.48
C LYS A 228 -8.82 7.84 -21.42
N GLN A 229 -7.99 6.80 -21.38
CA GLN A 229 -8.07 5.77 -20.34
C GLN A 229 -7.72 6.35 -18.96
N MET A 230 -6.70 7.22 -18.90
CA MET A 230 -6.33 7.92 -17.67
C MET A 230 -7.42 8.87 -17.20
N ASP A 231 -7.94 9.73 -18.09
CA ASP A 231 -9.00 10.69 -17.76
C ASP A 231 -10.31 10.02 -17.32
N GLY A 232 -10.61 8.83 -17.87
CA GLY A 232 -11.80 8.06 -17.53
C GLY A 232 -11.64 7.17 -16.29
N THR A 233 -10.45 7.07 -15.70
CA THR A 233 -10.17 6.15 -14.57
C THR A 233 -10.00 6.90 -13.26
N SER A 234 -10.55 6.34 -12.19
CA SER A 234 -10.40 6.83 -10.82
C SER A 234 -10.32 5.65 -9.84
N PHE A 235 -9.84 5.92 -8.64
CA PHE A 235 -9.88 4.95 -7.55
C PHE A 235 -10.68 5.50 -6.36
N THR A 236 -11.21 4.56 -5.60
CA THR A 236 -11.78 4.78 -4.28
C THR A 236 -11.26 3.70 -3.35
N MET A 237 -10.69 4.08 -2.22
CA MET A 237 -10.29 3.16 -1.16
C MET A 237 -11.09 3.46 0.10
N THR A 238 -11.98 2.54 0.46
CA THR A 238 -12.87 2.68 1.62
C THR A 238 -12.31 1.92 2.81
N PHE A 239 -12.28 2.55 3.98
CA PHE A 239 -11.72 2.02 5.23
C PHE A 239 -12.83 1.86 6.27
N PHE A 240 -13.05 0.64 6.73
CA PHE A 240 -13.93 0.34 7.85
C PHE A 240 -13.09 0.13 9.10
N GLY A 241 -13.17 1.10 10.01
CA GLY A 241 -12.48 1.07 11.29
C GLY A 241 -13.39 0.59 12.43
N GLU A 242 -12.84 -0.26 13.29
CA GLU A 242 -13.47 -0.70 14.55
C GLU A 242 -12.54 -0.41 15.74
N GLY A 243 -13.13 0.06 16.83
CA GLY A 243 -12.38 0.48 18.02
C GLY A 243 -13.22 0.55 19.29
N TYR A 244 -12.65 1.22 20.28
CA TYR A 244 -13.20 1.37 21.63
C TYR A 244 -13.41 2.84 21.96
N SER A 245 -14.52 3.13 22.63
CA SER A 245 -14.84 4.48 23.11
C SER A 245 -13.76 5.01 24.07
N VAL A 246 -13.68 6.33 24.20
CA VAL A 246 -12.73 6.97 25.13
C VAL A 246 -12.88 6.40 26.54
N GLY A 247 -11.75 6.02 27.15
CA GLY A 247 -11.70 5.47 28.52
C GLY A 247 -12.00 3.97 28.63
N GLN A 248 -12.41 3.30 27.56
CA GLN A 248 -12.49 1.84 27.57
C GLN A 248 -11.14 1.20 27.24
N ASP A 249 -10.77 0.20 28.04
CA ASP A 249 -9.58 -0.61 27.82
C ASP A 249 -9.82 -1.59 26.65
N PRO A 250 -9.06 -1.49 25.55
CA PRO A 250 -9.18 -2.41 24.43
C PRO A 250 -8.89 -3.88 24.78
N GLN A 251 -8.30 -4.19 25.93
CA GLN A 251 -8.10 -5.58 26.37
C GLN A 251 -9.40 -6.24 26.84
N ASN A 252 -10.44 -5.45 27.15
CA ASN A 252 -11.68 -5.91 27.75
C ASN A 252 -12.89 -5.61 26.83
N GLY A 253 -13.62 -6.67 26.46
CA GLY A 253 -14.87 -6.54 25.70
C GLY A 253 -14.68 -6.41 24.18
N LYS A 254 -15.80 -6.12 23.49
CA LYS A 254 -15.86 -6.02 22.02
C LYS A 254 -15.77 -4.54 21.58
N PRO A 255 -15.22 -4.25 20.39
CA PRO A 255 -15.26 -2.92 19.79
C PRO A 255 -16.70 -2.38 19.78
N ASN A 256 -16.88 -1.12 20.21
CA ASN A 256 -18.18 -0.46 20.33
C ASN A 256 -18.28 0.84 19.54
N VAL A 257 -17.19 1.29 18.91
CA VAL A 257 -17.20 2.42 17.97
C VAL A 257 -16.75 1.94 16.60
N LYS A 258 -17.40 2.49 15.57
CA LYS A 258 -17.08 2.25 14.17
C LYS A 258 -16.91 3.57 13.45
N ILE A 259 -16.07 3.56 12.43
CA ILE A 259 -15.90 4.70 11.53
C ILE A 259 -15.76 4.17 10.10
N CYS A 260 -16.26 4.93 9.14
CA CYS A 260 -15.99 4.72 7.74
C CYS A 260 -15.27 5.96 7.20
N THR A 261 -14.10 5.76 6.60
CA THR A 261 -13.38 6.83 5.91
C THR A 261 -13.03 6.39 4.51
N GLU A 262 -12.64 7.34 3.69
CA GLU A 262 -12.38 7.08 2.27
C GLU A 262 -11.19 7.88 1.79
N VAL A 263 -10.46 7.30 0.83
CA VAL A 263 -9.47 7.98 0.02
C VAL A 263 -9.89 7.85 -1.44
N LYS A 264 -10.18 8.98 -2.09
CA LYS A 264 -10.54 9.05 -3.51
C LYS A 264 -9.48 9.76 -4.30
N GLY A 265 -9.34 9.40 -5.57
CA GLY A 265 -8.48 10.16 -6.46
C GLY A 265 -8.62 9.79 -7.93
N PRO A 266 -7.87 10.48 -8.79
CA PRO A 266 -7.83 10.22 -10.22
C PRO A 266 -7.16 8.87 -10.51
N GLU A 267 -6.83 8.60 -11.75
CA GLU A 267 -6.17 7.35 -12.15
C GLU A 267 -4.95 7.03 -11.24
N PRO A 268 -4.88 5.80 -10.70
CA PRO A 268 -3.93 5.44 -9.65
C PRO A 268 -2.45 5.48 -10.07
N GLY A 269 -2.11 4.97 -11.26
CA GLY A 269 -0.73 4.71 -11.65
C GLY A 269 0.06 5.91 -12.17
N TYR A 270 -0.59 6.83 -12.87
CA TYR A 270 0.01 7.85 -13.72
C TYR A 270 -0.45 9.27 -13.38
N ILE A 271 -1.56 9.41 -12.63
CA ILE A 271 -1.99 10.71 -12.10
C ILE A 271 -1.76 10.76 -10.58
N ALA A 272 -2.37 9.85 -9.82
CA ALA A 272 -2.29 9.86 -8.36
C ALA A 272 -0.89 9.54 -7.84
N THR A 273 -0.15 8.63 -8.49
CA THR A 273 1.21 8.27 -8.08
C THR A 273 2.21 9.43 -8.18
N PRO A 274 2.32 10.16 -9.32
CA PRO A 274 3.15 11.36 -9.37
C PRO A 274 2.74 12.44 -8.36
N ILE A 275 1.42 12.65 -8.16
CA ILE A 275 0.93 13.58 -7.13
C ILE A 275 1.46 13.16 -5.76
N ALA A 276 1.29 11.89 -5.39
CA ALA A 276 1.71 11.36 -4.09
C ALA A 276 3.23 11.46 -3.89
N MET A 277 4.01 11.12 -4.92
CA MET A 277 5.48 11.19 -4.87
C MET A 277 5.95 12.62 -4.69
N VAL A 278 5.40 13.58 -5.44
CA VAL A 278 5.77 15.00 -5.32
C VAL A 278 5.36 15.54 -3.95
N GLN A 279 4.16 15.24 -3.45
CA GLN A 279 3.75 15.71 -2.13
C GLN A 279 4.56 15.07 -0.99
N ALA A 280 5.01 13.82 -1.15
CA ALA A 280 5.94 13.19 -0.21
C ALA A 280 7.32 13.89 -0.22
N ALA A 281 7.86 14.23 -1.40
CA ALA A 281 9.10 14.99 -1.51
C ALA A 281 8.99 16.37 -0.85
N VAL A 282 7.89 17.10 -1.10
CA VAL A 282 7.63 18.39 -0.47
C VAL A 282 7.51 18.25 1.04
N SER A 283 6.82 17.20 1.53
CA SER A 283 6.69 16.97 2.98
C SER A 283 8.05 16.66 3.63
N LEU A 284 8.94 15.94 2.93
CA LEU A 284 10.29 15.67 3.39
C LEU A 284 11.15 16.95 3.50
N LEU A 285 10.94 17.92 2.61
CA LEU A 285 11.71 19.18 2.58
C LEU A 285 11.13 20.26 3.51
N GLU A 286 9.81 20.43 3.51
CA GLU A 286 9.15 21.54 4.20
C GLU A 286 8.73 21.21 5.63
N ASP A 287 8.50 19.93 5.95
CA ASP A 287 8.02 19.50 7.27
C ASP A 287 9.13 18.80 8.07
N ALA A 288 10.39 19.21 7.90
CA ALA A 288 11.56 18.57 8.52
C ALA A 288 11.42 18.44 10.06
N ALA A 289 10.81 19.41 10.73
CA ALA A 289 10.56 19.38 12.18
C ALA A 289 9.53 18.31 12.62
N SER A 290 8.72 17.81 11.69
CA SER A 290 7.69 16.79 11.89
C SER A 290 8.13 15.38 11.48
N LEU A 291 9.32 15.23 10.88
CA LEU A 291 9.89 13.94 10.51
C LEU A 291 10.36 13.14 11.75
N PRO A 292 10.63 11.83 11.61
CA PRO A 292 11.32 11.07 12.64
C PRO A 292 12.60 11.78 13.11
N LYS A 293 12.86 11.74 14.43
CA LYS A 293 14.00 12.45 15.06
C LYS A 293 15.38 12.03 14.53
N LYS A 294 15.47 10.86 13.90
CA LYS A 294 16.68 10.32 13.29
C LYS A 294 16.40 10.05 11.81
N GLY A 295 17.44 10.11 10.99
CA GLY A 295 17.40 9.52 9.65
C GLY A 295 17.18 8.00 9.73
N GLY A 296 17.00 7.36 8.59
CA GLY A 296 16.70 5.93 8.53
C GLY A 296 15.88 5.53 7.31
N VAL A 297 15.39 4.29 7.31
CA VAL A 297 14.57 3.74 6.23
C VAL A 297 13.13 3.56 6.72
N TYR A 298 12.21 4.33 6.15
CA TYR A 298 10.84 4.47 6.64
C TYR A 298 9.80 4.04 5.59
N SER A 299 8.63 3.60 6.07
CA SER A 299 7.39 3.61 5.30
C SER A 299 6.80 5.04 5.26
N PRO A 300 5.88 5.34 4.34
CA PRO A 300 5.27 6.67 4.24
C PRO A 300 4.60 7.09 5.54
N GLY A 301 3.80 6.24 6.16
CA GLY A 301 3.13 6.54 7.42
C GLY A 301 4.09 6.72 8.60
N ALA A 302 5.20 5.97 8.64
CA ALA A 302 6.23 6.17 9.66
C ALA A 302 6.93 7.52 9.51
N ALA A 303 7.27 7.91 8.28
CA ALA A 303 7.95 9.18 7.99
C ALA A 303 7.00 10.39 8.11
N PHE A 304 5.76 10.26 7.64
CA PHE A 304 4.89 11.39 7.36
C PHE A 304 3.66 11.52 8.27
N SER A 305 3.49 10.63 9.26
CA SER A 305 2.33 10.65 10.19
C SER A 305 2.08 11.98 10.90
N LYS A 306 3.13 12.78 11.14
CA LYS A 306 3.04 14.09 11.83
C LYS A 306 3.22 15.29 10.88
N THR A 307 3.22 15.04 9.58
CA THR A 307 3.44 16.05 8.53
C THR A 307 2.12 16.52 7.92
N LYS A 308 2.17 17.49 7.01
CA LYS A 308 1.00 18.01 6.28
C LYS A 308 0.73 17.24 4.98
N LEU A 309 1.26 16.02 4.82
CA LEU A 309 1.12 15.23 3.60
C LEU A 309 -0.35 15.04 3.19
N ILE A 310 -1.23 14.66 4.13
CA ILE A 310 -2.67 14.49 3.85
C ILE A 310 -3.30 15.79 3.35
N ASP A 311 -3.00 16.93 3.99
CA ASP A 311 -3.52 18.24 3.57
C ASP A 311 -3.04 18.62 2.16
N ARG A 312 -1.79 18.30 1.82
CA ARG A 312 -1.22 18.53 0.49
C ARG A 312 -1.87 17.63 -0.56
N LEU A 313 -2.12 16.36 -0.25
CA LEU A 313 -2.81 15.41 -1.11
C LEU A 313 -4.25 15.84 -1.40
N ASN A 314 -5.00 16.25 -0.36
CA ASN A 314 -6.36 16.77 -0.49
C ASN A 314 -6.43 17.93 -1.48
N LYS A 315 -5.48 18.88 -1.40
CA LYS A 315 -5.40 20.04 -2.31
C LYS A 315 -5.04 19.67 -3.75
N ARG A 316 -4.66 18.42 -4.02
CA ARG A 316 -4.22 17.93 -5.33
C ARG A 316 -5.08 16.77 -5.84
N GLY A 317 -6.29 16.59 -5.29
CA GLY A 317 -7.26 15.62 -5.80
C GLY A 317 -7.04 14.18 -5.32
N VAL A 318 -6.22 13.96 -4.29
CA VAL A 318 -6.21 12.69 -3.53
C VAL A 318 -6.84 12.97 -2.17
N GLU A 319 -8.15 12.75 -2.09
CA GLU A 319 -9.04 13.30 -1.07
C GLU A 319 -9.36 12.29 0.02
N PHE A 320 -9.15 12.69 1.28
CA PHE A 320 -9.43 11.93 2.49
C PHE A 320 -10.70 12.47 3.17
N SER A 321 -11.69 11.62 3.40
CA SER A 321 -12.98 12.05 3.97
C SER A 321 -13.54 11.03 4.98
N VAL A 322 -14.41 11.51 5.88
CA VAL A 322 -15.23 10.64 6.73
C VAL A 322 -16.60 10.51 6.06
N ILE A 323 -17.09 9.29 5.91
CA ILE A 323 -18.35 9.01 5.22
C ILE A 323 -19.31 8.25 6.13
N SER A 324 -20.61 8.40 5.89
CA SER A 324 -21.65 7.64 6.62
C SER A 324 -21.86 6.24 6.02
N LYS A 325 -21.72 6.11 4.70
CA LYS A 325 -21.80 4.87 3.92
C LYS A 325 -20.87 4.95 2.71
N PRO A 326 -20.34 3.81 2.21
CA PRO A 326 -19.55 3.79 0.97
C PRO A 326 -20.33 4.35 -0.23
N GLU A 327 -19.64 5.03 -1.13
CA GLU A 327 -20.18 5.30 -2.46
C GLU A 327 -20.12 4.00 -3.28
N VAL A 328 -21.28 3.50 -3.69
CA VAL A 328 -21.47 2.29 -4.50
C VAL A 328 -21.67 2.69 -5.96
#